data_AF-A0A2R7SF28-F1
#
_entry.id   AF-A0A2R7SF28-F1
#
_cell.length_a   1.000
_cell.length_b   1.000
_cell.length_c   1.000
_cell.angle_alpha   90.00
_cell.angle_beta   90.00
_cell.angle_gamma   90.00
#
_symmetry.space_group_name_H-M   'P 1'
#
loop_
_entity.id
_entity.type
_entity.pdbx_description
1 polymer ?
#
loop_
_entity_poly.entity_id
_entity_poly.type
_entity_poly.pdbx_seq_one_letter_code
_entity_poly.pdbx_strand_id
1 'polypeptide(L)'
;VTLDRISTPSTVASVTSSSGDITVGNVSTSSSGQVSLTASAGAILDDGNSATRIVTGTVSLNASGAIGSASHAVQTQTTGLAATSTGDLFVTNTDATLTSLSITNRHSAPGHAGTLQVTSPYLTFDVTDTGTSYTLDRLVSVPLGSLSFSGDATLQLGQVQAAGSVSLTATQGHLVDDGNLQSRVTSGSTLTLSAAQGSVGSLANPIGANASALALTTRGDLYVNSLSDLSTLTVTSNHPDTTTSYGMGIAAPSLKLSVSDSVAGHNVATLTDNSSLSLTFTSDRHITLGQVDVTHTGTASFTSTAGSIKDDGNKNTRVLANSTTLSGQAVGASGANHMDVVTGTLAATASAGGVYVEVPMPTGSTNTTSTVTLGTITATGPVAITALEGDLSLGGSLTATNQAVSLTATQGAILSPSGYSIGIGTGSLTLQAARSIGSSGSALPVTSSSGATLSAQAGTSMWLSSSGPMTLSSLDAGTSISYTQSSGAITVGHVDATAGGTVSI
;
A
#
# COMPACT_ATOMS: atom_id res chain seq x y z
N VAL A 1 -31.35 -2.94 -29.64
CA VAL A 1 -30.51 -2.82 -30.85
C VAL A 1 -30.18 -4.22 -31.34
N THR A 2 -30.22 -4.49 -32.64
CA THR A 2 -29.83 -5.79 -33.22
C THR A 2 -28.61 -5.61 -34.10
N LEU A 3 -27.57 -6.41 -33.87
CA LEU A 3 -26.29 -6.37 -34.57
C LEU A 3 -26.18 -7.58 -35.49
N ASP A 4 -26.81 -7.54 -36.67
CA ASP A 4 -26.79 -8.66 -37.61
C ASP A 4 -25.36 -8.97 -38.10
N ARG A 5 -24.67 -7.94 -38.64
CA ARG A 5 -23.27 -8.03 -39.04
C ARG A 5 -22.53 -6.72 -38.86
N ILE A 6 -21.51 -6.71 -38.01
CA ILE A 6 -20.48 -5.68 -37.89
C ILE A 6 -19.14 -6.31 -38.25
N SER A 7 -18.45 -5.74 -39.23
CA SER A 7 -17.08 -6.12 -39.56
C SER A 7 -16.30 -4.87 -39.87
N THR A 8 -15.24 -4.63 -39.10
CA THR A 8 -14.40 -3.44 -39.26
C THR A 8 -12.93 -3.82 -39.20
N PRO A 9 -12.08 -3.24 -40.07
CA PRO A 9 -10.63 -3.37 -39.93
C PRO A 9 -10.08 -2.52 -38.77
N SER A 10 -10.93 -1.69 -38.14
CA SER A 10 -10.60 -0.94 -36.92
C SER A 10 -10.21 -1.86 -35.77
N THR A 11 -9.40 -1.34 -34.86
CA THR A 11 -9.09 -2.01 -33.59
C THR A 11 -10.23 -1.91 -32.58
N VAL A 12 -11.29 -1.14 -32.83
CA VAL A 12 -12.39 -0.96 -31.89
C VAL A 12 -13.76 -0.98 -32.58
N ALA A 13 -14.69 -1.73 -32.02
CA ALA A 13 -16.13 -1.61 -32.25
C ALA A 13 -16.84 -1.41 -30.91
N SER A 14 -17.65 -0.34 -30.79
CA SER A 14 -18.39 -0.04 -29.57
C SER A 14 -19.85 0.24 -29.89
N VAL A 15 -20.76 -0.37 -29.13
CA VAL A 15 -22.21 -0.19 -29.25
C VAL A 15 -22.79 0.05 -27.86
N THR A 16 -23.60 1.10 -27.73
CA THR A 16 -24.36 1.39 -26.51
C THR A 16 -25.85 1.44 -26.83
N SER A 17 -26.64 0.69 -26.06
CA SER A 17 -28.10 0.77 -26.03
C SER A 17 -28.53 1.37 -24.69
N SER A 18 -29.15 2.55 -24.73
CA SER A 18 -29.48 3.31 -23.52
C SER A 18 -30.70 2.81 -22.76
N SER A 19 -31.64 2.12 -23.43
CA SER A 19 -32.96 1.81 -22.86
C SER A 19 -33.48 0.40 -23.15
N GLY A 20 -32.66 -0.49 -23.71
CA GLY A 20 -33.10 -1.84 -24.04
C GLY A 20 -31.96 -2.76 -24.45
N ASP A 21 -32.31 -3.95 -24.89
CA ASP A 21 -31.36 -5.04 -25.12
C ASP A 21 -30.45 -4.80 -26.34
N ILE A 22 -29.30 -5.47 -26.36
CA ILE A 22 -28.48 -5.66 -27.55
C ILE A 22 -28.59 -7.13 -27.96
N THR A 23 -29.14 -7.42 -29.13
CA THR A 23 -29.10 -8.74 -29.76
C THR A 23 -27.88 -8.83 -30.67
N VAL A 24 -27.04 -9.83 -30.47
CA VAL A 24 -25.70 -9.93 -31.06
C VAL A 24 -25.66 -11.06 -32.09
N GLY A 25 -25.41 -10.70 -33.35
CA GLY A 25 -25.03 -11.62 -34.42
C GLY A 25 -23.52 -11.57 -34.67
N ASN A 26 -23.10 -11.47 -35.93
CA ASN A 26 -21.67 -11.48 -36.25
C ASN A 26 -21.03 -10.12 -35.98
N VAL A 27 -20.09 -10.05 -35.05
CA VAL A 27 -19.29 -8.84 -34.79
C VAL A 27 -17.81 -9.19 -34.90
N SER A 28 -17.05 -8.46 -35.72
CA SER A 28 -15.62 -8.74 -35.92
C SER A 28 -14.78 -7.47 -36.02
N THR A 29 -13.62 -7.51 -35.38
CA THR A 29 -12.54 -6.51 -35.45
C THR A 29 -11.21 -7.22 -35.76
N SER A 30 -10.09 -6.50 -35.73
CA SER A 30 -8.76 -7.13 -35.81
C SER A 30 -8.46 -8.06 -34.62
N SER A 31 -7.50 -8.97 -34.77
CA SER A 31 -7.09 -9.92 -33.71
C SER A 31 -6.49 -9.26 -32.45
N SER A 32 -6.02 -8.01 -32.57
CA SER A 32 -5.59 -7.18 -31.44
C SER A 32 -6.66 -6.15 -31.03
N GLY A 33 -7.86 -6.25 -31.61
CA GLY A 33 -8.94 -5.31 -31.43
C GLY A 33 -9.77 -5.54 -30.17
N GLN A 34 -10.77 -4.71 -30.00
CA GLN A 34 -11.73 -4.72 -28.90
C GLN A 34 -13.16 -4.58 -29.44
N VAL A 35 -14.07 -5.37 -28.88
CA VAL A 35 -15.51 -5.16 -29.00
C VAL A 35 -16.05 -4.79 -27.63
N SER A 36 -16.79 -3.67 -27.53
CA SER A 36 -17.45 -3.23 -26.30
C SER A 36 -18.94 -3.05 -26.54
N LEU A 37 -19.76 -3.83 -25.85
CA LEU A 37 -21.22 -3.78 -25.91
C LEU A 37 -21.77 -3.33 -24.56
N THR A 38 -22.58 -2.29 -24.54
CA THR A 38 -23.16 -1.74 -23.32
C THR A 38 -24.69 -1.63 -23.44
N ALA A 39 -25.43 -2.47 -22.74
CA ALA A 39 -26.88 -2.38 -22.59
C ALA A 39 -27.21 -1.74 -21.23
N SER A 40 -27.33 -0.40 -21.21
CA SER A 40 -27.43 0.40 -19.98
C SER A 40 -28.67 0.14 -19.14
N ALA A 41 -29.73 -0.40 -19.73
CA ALA A 41 -30.99 -0.72 -19.06
C ALA A 41 -31.60 -2.04 -19.57
N GLY A 42 -30.76 -2.93 -20.11
CA GLY A 42 -31.22 -4.17 -20.74
C GLY A 42 -30.16 -5.27 -20.73
N ALA A 43 -30.47 -6.35 -21.41
CA ALA A 43 -29.63 -7.53 -21.58
C ALA A 43 -28.74 -7.44 -22.84
N ILE A 44 -27.69 -8.26 -22.87
CA ILE A 44 -26.97 -8.58 -24.11
C ILE A 44 -27.33 -10.01 -24.46
N LEU A 45 -28.05 -10.19 -25.56
CA LEU A 45 -28.63 -11.46 -26.00
C LEU A 45 -27.91 -11.96 -27.25
N ASP A 46 -27.78 -13.26 -27.39
CA ASP A 46 -27.42 -13.89 -28.66
C ASP A 46 -28.58 -13.76 -29.67
N ASP A 47 -28.29 -13.80 -30.97
CA ASP A 47 -29.29 -13.69 -32.03
C ASP A 47 -30.06 -14.99 -32.32
N GLY A 48 -29.75 -16.07 -31.60
CA GLY A 48 -30.35 -17.38 -31.77
C GLY A 48 -29.69 -18.22 -32.87
N ASN A 49 -28.63 -17.70 -33.51
CA ASN A 49 -27.90 -18.40 -34.54
C ASN A 49 -26.50 -18.78 -34.06
N SER A 50 -26.30 -20.06 -33.74
CA SER A 50 -25.03 -20.59 -33.21
C SER A 50 -23.81 -20.45 -34.12
N ALA A 51 -24.01 -20.07 -35.40
CA ALA A 51 -22.93 -19.75 -36.33
C ALA A 51 -22.38 -18.33 -36.16
N THR A 52 -23.15 -17.42 -35.56
CA THR A 52 -22.68 -16.06 -35.30
C THR A 52 -21.81 -16.03 -34.05
N ARG A 53 -20.94 -15.01 -33.97
CA ARG A 53 -19.99 -14.83 -32.86
C ARG A 53 -19.33 -13.46 -32.92
N ILE A 54 -18.83 -13.04 -31.76
CA ILE A 54 -17.92 -11.90 -31.61
C ILE A 54 -16.47 -12.39 -31.78
N VAL A 55 -15.75 -11.94 -32.81
CA VAL A 55 -14.34 -12.28 -33.10
C VAL A 55 -13.44 -11.06 -32.95
N THR A 56 -12.53 -11.07 -31.98
CA THR A 56 -11.71 -9.91 -31.62
C THR A 56 -10.59 -10.34 -30.66
N GLY A 57 -9.63 -9.46 -30.38
CA GLY A 57 -8.63 -9.72 -29.33
C GLY A 57 -9.24 -9.73 -27.93
N THR A 58 -10.11 -8.76 -27.65
CA THR A 58 -10.82 -8.59 -26.37
C THR A 58 -12.30 -8.28 -26.54
N VAL A 59 -13.14 -8.81 -25.65
CA VAL A 59 -14.59 -8.56 -25.58
C VAL A 59 -14.93 -7.96 -24.22
N SER A 60 -15.69 -6.87 -24.21
CA SER A 60 -16.32 -6.27 -23.03
C SER A 60 -17.83 -6.26 -23.20
N LEU A 61 -18.55 -6.97 -22.33
CA LEU A 61 -20.00 -7.05 -22.29
C LEU A 61 -20.49 -6.41 -21.00
N ASN A 62 -21.28 -5.34 -21.09
CA ASN A 62 -21.82 -4.63 -19.93
C ASN A 62 -23.33 -4.54 -20.04
N ALA A 63 -24.05 -5.35 -19.26
CA ALA A 63 -25.50 -5.39 -19.24
C ALA A 63 -26.03 -4.99 -17.86
N SER A 64 -27.07 -4.16 -17.82
CA SER A 64 -27.91 -3.95 -16.64
C SER A 64 -29.00 -5.04 -16.51
N GLY A 65 -28.77 -6.19 -17.14
CA GLY A 65 -29.60 -7.37 -17.14
C GLY A 65 -28.73 -8.61 -17.36
N ALA A 66 -29.28 -9.63 -18.01
CA ALA A 66 -28.54 -10.84 -18.34
C ALA A 66 -27.55 -10.63 -19.50
N ILE A 67 -26.52 -11.47 -19.56
CA ILE A 67 -25.69 -11.68 -20.74
C ILE A 67 -25.94 -13.11 -21.21
N GLY A 68 -26.55 -13.28 -22.36
CA GLY A 68 -26.96 -14.59 -22.88
C GLY A 68 -28.06 -15.25 -22.07
N SER A 69 -28.35 -16.50 -22.43
CA SER A 69 -29.29 -17.38 -21.74
C SER A 69 -28.80 -18.83 -21.81
N ALA A 70 -29.37 -19.72 -21.01
CA ALA A 70 -29.01 -21.14 -21.02
C ALA A 70 -29.17 -21.82 -22.40
N SER A 71 -30.15 -21.38 -23.21
CA SER A 71 -30.36 -21.89 -24.57
C SER A 71 -29.55 -21.16 -25.63
N HIS A 72 -29.18 -19.91 -25.38
CA HIS A 72 -28.45 -19.06 -26.32
C HIS A 72 -27.41 -18.22 -25.56
N ALA A 73 -26.27 -18.85 -25.26
CA ALA A 73 -25.11 -18.17 -24.70
C ALA A 73 -24.53 -17.21 -25.74
N VAL A 74 -23.99 -16.07 -25.31
CA VAL A 74 -23.29 -15.16 -26.23
C VAL A 74 -22.01 -15.84 -26.71
N GLN A 75 -21.90 -16.00 -28.03
CA GLN A 75 -20.80 -16.70 -28.68
C GLN A 75 -19.61 -15.74 -28.91
N THR A 76 -18.42 -16.14 -28.46
CA THR A 76 -17.19 -15.33 -28.61
C THR A 76 -16.01 -16.18 -29.12
N GLN A 77 -15.05 -15.51 -29.73
CA GLN A 77 -13.71 -16.00 -30.05
C GLN A 77 -12.72 -14.88 -29.70
N THR A 78 -12.21 -14.92 -28.47
CA THR A 78 -11.38 -13.86 -27.89
C THR A 78 -10.32 -14.42 -26.94
N THR A 79 -9.28 -13.64 -26.70
CA THR A 79 -8.25 -13.93 -25.67
C THR A 79 -8.53 -13.21 -24.36
N GLY A 80 -9.34 -12.14 -24.38
CA GLY A 80 -9.78 -11.44 -23.18
C GLY A 80 -11.30 -11.30 -23.13
N LEU A 81 -11.89 -11.64 -21.99
CA LEU A 81 -13.32 -11.48 -21.74
C LEU A 81 -13.55 -10.69 -20.45
N ALA A 82 -14.26 -9.58 -20.56
CA ALA A 82 -14.83 -8.85 -19.44
C ALA A 82 -16.36 -8.87 -19.54
N ALA A 83 -17.03 -9.37 -18.51
CA ALA A 83 -18.49 -9.41 -18.47
C ALA A 83 -19.02 -8.79 -17.17
N THR A 84 -19.93 -7.84 -17.31
CA THR A 84 -20.65 -7.19 -16.23
C THR A 84 -22.14 -7.45 -16.42
N SER A 85 -22.79 -8.14 -15.48
CA SER A 85 -24.24 -8.41 -15.53
C SER A 85 -24.89 -8.13 -14.17
N THR A 86 -26.20 -7.83 -14.20
CA THR A 86 -27.04 -7.79 -12.98
C THR A 86 -28.01 -8.98 -12.87
N GLY A 87 -27.83 -9.97 -13.74
CA GLY A 87 -28.60 -11.21 -13.81
C GLY A 87 -27.73 -12.33 -14.35
N ASP A 88 -28.34 -13.28 -15.05
CA ASP A 88 -27.65 -14.43 -15.61
C ASP A 88 -26.46 -14.06 -16.52
N LEU A 89 -25.46 -14.94 -16.56
CA LEU A 89 -24.30 -14.85 -17.43
C LEU A 89 -24.10 -16.18 -18.13
N PHE A 90 -24.24 -16.18 -19.46
CA PHE A 90 -23.99 -17.31 -20.33
C PHE A 90 -23.12 -16.85 -21.50
N VAL A 91 -21.84 -17.22 -21.47
CA VAL A 91 -20.89 -16.93 -22.53
C VAL A 91 -20.16 -18.19 -22.94
N THR A 92 -20.04 -18.40 -24.24
CA THR A 92 -19.26 -19.50 -24.82
C THR A 92 -18.14 -18.90 -25.66
N ASN A 93 -16.91 -19.00 -25.17
CA ASN A 93 -15.71 -18.67 -25.91
C ASN A 93 -15.17 -19.94 -26.59
N THR A 94 -15.20 -19.96 -27.92
CA THR A 94 -14.73 -21.10 -28.73
C THR A 94 -13.59 -20.66 -29.63
N ASP A 95 -12.73 -21.61 -29.99
CA ASP A 95 -11.64 -21.41 -30.96
C ASP A 95 -10.57 -20.35 -30.58
N ALA A 96 -10.60 -19.89 -29.32
CA ALA A 96 -9.57 -19.09 -28.69
C ALA A 96 -9.46 -19.47 -27.20
N THR A 97 -8.28 -19.31 -26.61
CA THR A 97 -8.06 -19.53 -25.18
C THR A 97 -8.06 -18.19 -24.46
N LEU A 98 -8.84 -18.08 -23.39
CA LEU A 98 -8.80 -16.90 -22.53
C LEU A 98 -7.44 -16.83 -21.82
N THR A 99 -6.78 -15.68 -21.98
CA THR A 99 -5.62 -15.25 -21.20
C THR A 99 -6.00 -14.19 -20.18
N SER A 100 -7.17 -13.57 -20.30
CA SER A 100 -7.78 -12.74 -19.26
C SER A 100 -9.28 -12.99 -19.12
N LEU A 101 -9.75 -13.09 -17.87
CA LEU A 101 -11.16 -13.23 -17.53
C LEU A 101 -11.50 -12.27 -16.39
N SER A 102 -12.49 -11.40 -16.60
CA SER A 102 -13.02 -10.50 -15.57
C SER A 102 -14.53 -10.61 -15.52
N ILE A 103 -15.06 -11.05 -14.38
CA ILE A 103 -16.49 -11.13 -14.13
C ILE A 103 -16.87 -10.11 -13.06
N THR A 104 -17.87 -9.29 -13.33
CA THR A 104 -18.57 -8.49 -12.33
C THR A 104 -20.03 -8.87 -12.36
N ASN A 105 -20.52 -9.54 -11.32
CA ASN A 105 -21.92 -9.84 -11.19
C ASN A 105 -22.49 -9.09 -9.99
N ARG A 106 -23.70 -8.57 -10.16
CA ARG A 106 -24.49 -7.96 -9.09
C ARG A 106 -25.89 -8.49 -9.15
N HIS A 107 -26.60 -8.44 -8.05
CA HIS A 107 -28.01 -8.78 -8.05
C HIS A 107 -28.83 -7.54 -8.39
N SER A 108 -29.81 -7.68 -9.29
CA SER A 108 -30.78 -6.62 -9.58
C SER A 108 -31.62 -6.24 -8.35
N ALA A 109 -31.72 -7.15 -7.38
CA ALA A 109 -32.32 -6.94 -6.07
C ALA A 109 -31.75 -7.96 -5.05
N PRO A 110 -31.76 -7.67 -3.74
CA PRO A 110 -31.23 -8.59 -2.73
C PRO A 110 -31.84 -10.00 -2.80
N GLY A 111 -31.02 -11.05 -2.64
CA GLY A 111 -31.49 -12.43 -2.57
C GLY A 111 -31.88 -13.08 -3.92
N HIS A 112 -31.67 -12.40 -5.05
CA HIS A 112 -32.00 -12.94 -6.37
C HIS A 112 -30.84 -13.76 -6.92
N ALA A 113 -30.94 -15.08 -6.96
CA ALA A 113 -29.91 -15.91 -7.57
C ALA A 113 -29.89 -15.77 -9.10
N GLY A 114 -28.69 -15.68 -9.69
CA GLY A 114 -28.45 -15.86 -11.12
C GLY A 114 -27.76 -17.19 -11.44
N THR A 115 -27.68 -17.52 -12.71
CA THR A 115 -26.81 -18.59 -13.22
C THR A 115 -25.60 -17.99 -13.92
N LEU A 116 -24.40 -18.40 -13.51
CA LEU A 116 -23.15 -17.94 -14.11
C LEU A 116 -22.45 -19.11 -14.81
N GLN A 117 -22.28 -19.01 -16.12
CA GLN A 117 -21.64 -20.00 -16.95
C GLN A 117 -20.76 -19.34 -18.01
N VAL A 118 -19.45 -19.63 -17.93
CA VAL A 118 -18.48 -19.24 -18.94
C VAL A 118 -17.77 -20.50 -19.42
N THR A 119 -17.91 -20.80 -20.71
CA THR A 119 -17.20 -21.92 -21.33
C THR A 119 -16.02 -21.40 -22.13
N SER A 120 -14.82 -21.96 -21.92
CA SER A 120 -13.62 -21.65 -22.69
C SER A 120 -12.67 -22.85 -22.67
N PRO A 121 -11.84 -23.07 -23.72
CA PRO A 121 -10.73 -24.01 -23.63
C PRO A 121 -9.88 -23.78 -22.38
N TYR A 122 -9.54 -24.87 -21.68
CA TYR A 122 -8.72 -24.89 -20.45
C TYR A 122 -9.26 -24.10 -19.26
N LEU A 123 -10.54 -23.71 -19.27
CA LEU A 123 -11.21 -23.08 -18.14
C LEU A 123 -12.14 -24.08 -17.48
N THR A 124 -11.94 -24.32 -16.18
CA THR A 124 -12.99 -24.83 -15.30
C THR A 124 -13.67 -23.61 -14.67
N PHE A 125 -14.96 -23.43 -14.93
CA PHE A 125 -15.79 -22.37 -14.37
C PHE A 125 -16.95 -23.02 -13.62
N ASP A 126 -16.73 -23.32 -12.35
CA ASP A 126 -17.74 -23.84 -11.43
C ASP A 126 -18.01 -22.77 -10.36
N VAL A 127 -19.02 -21.96 -10.64
CA VAL A 127 -19.45 -20.86 -9.77
C VAL A 127 -20.96 -20.94 -9.62
N THR A 128 -21.43 -21.04 -8.39
CA THR A 128 -22.85 -21.01 -8.06
C THR A 128 -23.20 -19.69 -7.41
N ASP A 129 -24.30 -19.09 -7.82
CA ASP A 129 -24.88 -17.92 -7.17
C ASP A 129 -26.19 -18.31 -6.49
N THR A 130 -26.31 -17.98 -5.21
CA THR A 130 -27.51 -18.25 -4.39
C THR A 130 -28.33 -16.99 -4.11
N GLY A 131 -27.96 -15.85 -4.69
CA GLY A 131 -28.55 -14.52 -4.44
C GLY A 131 -28.04 -13.85 -3.16
N THR A 132 -27.34 -14.61 -2.32
CA THR A 132 -26.74 -14.15 -1.04
C THR A 132 -25.27 -14.49 -0.90
N SER A 133 -24.77 -15.37 -1.77
CA SER A 133 -23.36 -15.76 -1.84
C SER A 133 -23.07 -16.30 -3.23
N TYR A 134 -21.86 -16.00 -3.71
CA TYR A 134 -21.23 -16.69 -4.82
C TYR A 134 -20.29 -17.74 -4.26
N THR A 135 -20.50 -19.01 -4.59
CA THR A 135 -19.60 -20.10 -4.26
C THR A 135 -18.71 -20.38 -5.47
N LEU A 136 -17.42 -20.08 -5.34
CA LEU A 136 -16.39 -20.31 -6.35
C LEU A 136 -15.76 -21.68 -6.06
N ASP A 137 -16.49 -22.77 -6.30
CA ASP A 137 -16.04 -24.14 -5.99
C ASP A 137 -14.74 -24.48 -6.73
N ARG A 138 -14.75 -24.26 -8.05
CA ARG A 138 -13.58 -24.44 -8.92
C ARG A 138 -13.57 -23.43 -10.06
N LEU A 139 -12.74 -22.39 -9.91
CA LEU A 139 -12.47 -21.39 -10.95
C LEU A 139 -10.99 -21.43 -11.32
N VAL A 140 -10.64 -22.29 -12.27
CA VAL A 140 -9.25 -22.65 -12.57
C VAL A 140 -8.96 -22.55 -14.05
N SER A 141 -7.89 -21.85 -14.40
CA SER A 141 -7.32 -21.88 -15.74
C SER A 141 -5.84 -21.50 -15.74
N VAL A 142 -5.00 -22.43 -16.20
CA VAL A 142 -3.54 -22.21 -16.27
C VAL A 142 -3.15 -21.13 -17.30
N PRO A 143 -3.82 -20.99 -18.45
CA PRO A 143 -3.50 -19.91 -19.40
C PRO A 143 -3.84 -18.48 -18.94
N LEU A 144 -4.65 -18.29 -17.88
CA LEU A 144 -5.03 -16.95 -17.44
C LEU A 144 -3.84 -16.20 -16.83
N GLY A 145 -3.40 -15.13 -17.50
CA GLY A 145 -2.50 -14.12 -16.96
C GLY A 145 -3.19 -13.13 -16.03
N SER A 146 -4.52 -13.07 -16.05
CA SER A 146 -5.31 -12.34 -15.06
C SER A 146 -6.71 -12.95 -14.90
N LEU A 147 -7.12 -13.14 -13.66
CA LEU A 147 -8.48 -13.55 -13.29
C LEU A 147 -9.05 -12.56 -12.28
N SER A 148 -10.23 -12.00 -12.55
CA SER A 148 -10.98 -11.22 -11.57
C SER A 148 -12.44 -11.66 -11.46
N PHE A 149 -12.92 -11.68 -10.22
CA PHE A 149 -14.33 -11.89 -9.90
C PHE A 149 -14.77 -10.86 -8.86
N SER A 150 -15.78 -10.07 -9.19
CA SER A 150 -16.43 -9.14 -8.26
C SER A 150 -17.90 -9.49 -8.12
N GLY A 151 -18.33 -9.74 -6.89
CA GLY A 151 -19.72 -9.93 -6.51
C GLY A 151 -20.19 -8.82 -5.56
N ASP A 152 -21.48 -8.57 -5.49
CA ASP A 152 -22.06 -7.71 -4.45
C ASP A 152 -22.39 -8.44 -3.14
N ALA A 153 -22.37 -9.77 -3.15
CA ALA A 153 -22.60 -10.62 -1.98
C ALA A 153 -21.30 -11.26 -1.45
N THR A 154 -21.43 -12.18 -0.49
CA THR A 154 -20.29 -12.97 0.02
C THR A 154 -19.68 -13.82 -1.09
N LEU A 155 -18.36 -13.97 -1.11
CA LEU A 155 -17.68 -14.98 -1.93
C LEU A 155 -17.20 -16.11 -1.01
N GLN A 156 -17.71 -17.32 -1.21
CA GLN A 156 -17.15 -18.54 -0.63
C GLN A 156 -16.10 -19.09 -1.60
N LEU A 157 -14.87 -19.19 -1.13
CA LEU A 157 -13.70 -19.45 -1.96
C LEU A 157 -13.29 -20.93 -1.82
N GLY A 158 -13.46 -21.67 -2.91
CA GLY A 158 -12.87 -23.00 -3.08
C GLY A 158 -11.57 -22.92 -3.87
N GLN A 159 -11.42 -23.78 -4.88
CA GLN A 159 -10.23 -23.81 -5.70
C GLN A 159 -10.26 -22.71 -6.77
N VAL A 160 -9.46 -21.66 -6.57
CA VAL A 160 -9.32 -20.58 -7.57
C VAL A 160 -7.87 -20.53 -8.04
N GLN A 161 -7.63 -20.49 -9.36
CA GLN A 161 -6.25 -20.46 -9.88
C GLN A 161 -6.12 -19.78 -11.24
N ALA A 162 -5.11 -18.91 -11.34
CA ALA A 162 -4.58 -18.34 -12.58
C ALA A 162 -3.04 -18.35 -12.57
N ALA A 163 -2.41 -18.37 -13.75
CA ALA A 163 -0.94 -18.26 -13.86
C ALA A 163 -0.42 -16.85 -13.58
N GLY A 164 -1.23 -15.82 -13.79
CA GLY A 164 -0.89 -14.46 -13.41
C GLY A 164 -1.70 -14.00 -12.19
N SER A 165 -2.25 -12.79 -12.23
CA SER A 165 -2.90 -12.18 -11.07
C SER A 165 -4.28 -12.77 -10.82
N VAL A 166 -4.68 -12.83 -9.54
CA VAL A 166 -6.05 -13.17 -9.13
C VAL A 166 -6.59 -12.03 -8.27
N SER A 167 -7.78 -11.53 -8.58
CA SER A 167 -8.46 -10.49 -7.80
C SER A 167 -9.90 -10.90 -7.48
N LEU A 168 -10.21 -11.04 -6.20
CA LEU A 168 -11.53 -11.45 -5.72
C LEU A 168 -12.11 -10.36 -4.83
N THR A 169 -13.29 -9.87 -5.18
CA THR A 169 -13.93 -8.74 -4.50
C THR A 169 -15.36 -9.05 -4.11
N ALA A 170 -15.67 -8.97 -2.81
CA ALA A 170 -17.04 -8.89 -2.30
C ALA A 170 -17.34 -7.43 -1.96
N THR A 171 -18.26 -6.78 -2.69
CA THR A 171 -18.51 -5.34 -2.44
C THR A 171 -19.37 -5.08 -1.21
N GLN A 172 -20.33 -5.94 -0.89
CA GLN A 172 -21.12 -5.81 0.34
C GLN A 172 -20.96 -6.98 1.32
N GLY A 173 -20.37 -8.10 0.88
CA GLY A 173 -20.22 -9.32 1.67
C GLY A 173 -18.80 -9.58 2.19
N HIS A 174 -18.60 -10.81 2.64
CA HIS A 174 -17.31 -11.32 3.12
C HIS A 174 -16.60 -12.11 2.03
N LEU A 175 -15.30 -12.35 2.21
CA LEU A 175 -14.58 -13.46 1.57
C LEU A 175 -14.43 -14.55 2.62
N VAL A 176 -14.99 -15.74 2.37
CA VAL A 176 -14.95 -16.86 3.32
C VAL A 176 -14.31 -18.08 2.67
N ASP A 177 -13.62 -18.88 3.47
CA ASP A 177 -13.07 -20.15 3.03
C ASP A 177 -14.22 -21.17 2.83
N ASP A 178 -14.04 -22.13 1.94
CA ASP A 178 -15.02 -23.20 1.72
C ASP A 178 -15.00 -24.29 2.79
N GLY A 179 -14.04 -24.26 3.73
CA GLY A 179 -13.84 -25.24 4.78
C GLY A 179 -13.11 -26.49 4.30
N ASN A 180 -12.70 -26.55 3.04
CA ASN A 180 -11.94 -27.66 2.48
C ASN A 180 -10.44 -27.36 2.54
N LEU A 181 -9.72 -28.08 3.40
CA LEU A 181 -8.27 -27.90 3.57
C LEU A 181 -7.42 -28.17 2.31
N GLN A 182 -8.01 -28.71 1.23
CA GLN A 182 -7.36 -28.91 -0.05
C GLN A 182 -7.66 -27.80 -1.07
N SER A 183 -8.63 -26.94 -0.80
CA SER A 183 -8.91 -25.76 -1.63
C SER A 183 -7.88 -24.68 -1.34
N ARG A 184 -7.58 -23.86 -2.36
CA ARG A 184 -6.69 -22.70 -2.21
C ARG A 184 -6.91 -21.72 -3.35
N VAL A 185 -6.72 -20.45 -3.04
CA VAL A 185 -6.65 -19.38 -4.02
C VAL A 185 -5.19 -19.19 -4.43
N THR A 186 -4.88 -19.53 -5.68
CA THR A 186 -3.51 -19.56 -6.21
C THR A 186 -3.32 -18.51 -7.30
N SER A 187 -2.29 -17.68 -7.17
CA SER A 187 -1.87 -16.71 -8.17
C SER A 187 -0.39 -16.86 -8.44
N GLY A 188 0.02 -16.84 -9.72
CA GLY A 188 1.44 -16.81 -10.07
C GLY A 188 2.10 -15.43 -9.98
N SER A 189 1.35 -14.39 -9.58
CA SER A 189 1.89 -13.05 -9.30
C SER A 189 1.26 -12.49 -8.01
N THR A 190 0.33 -11.55 -8.13
CA THR A 190 -0.37 -10.93 -6.99
C THR A 190 -1.75 -11.54 -6.80
N LEU A 191 -2.02 -12.00 -5.58
CA LEU A 191 -3.36 -12.31 -5.12
C LEU A 191 -3.95 -11.10 -4.37
N THR A 192 -5.04 -10.56 -4.90
CA THR A 192 -5.83 -9.49 -4.27
C THR A 192 -7.13 -10.05 -3.71
N LEU A 193 -7.35 -9.88 -2.41
CA LEU A 193 -8.58 -10.25 -1.72
C LEU A 193 -9.19 -8.99 -1.08
N SER A 194 -10.38 -8.60 -1.52
CA SER A 194 -11.05 -7.39 -1.06
C SER A 194 -12.48 -7.69 -0.58
N ALA A 195 -12.72 -7.63 0.72
CA ALA A 195 -14.06 -7.55 1.29
C ALA A 195 -14.36 -6.09 1.61
N ALA A 196 -14.97 -5.37 0.66
CA ALA A 196 -15.05 -3.91 0.74
C ALA A 196 -15.84 -3.44 1.95
N GLN A 197 -16.82 -4.21 2.42
CA GLN A 197 -17.66 -3.93 3.59
C GLN A 197 -17.68 -5.08 4.61
N GLY A 198 -16.84 -6.10 4.42
CA GLY A 198 -16.87 -7.33 5.20
C GLY A 198 -15.50 -7.80 5.64
N SER A 199 -15.44 -9.07 6.02
CA SER A 199 -14.24 -9.77 6.51
C SER A 199 -13.57 -10.53 5.37
N VAL A 200 -12.27 -10.76 5.50
CA VAL A 200 -11.49 -11.68 4.67
C VAL A 200 -11.02 -12.84 5.54
N GLY A 201 -11.69 -13.99 5.43
CA GLY A 201 -11.46 -15.14 6.29
C GLY A 201 -11.94 -14.93 7.72
N SER A 202 -11.74 -15.95 8.55
CA SER A 202 -12.04 -15.94 9.98
C SER A 202 -10.94 -16.68 10.76
N LEU A 203 -10.86 -16.49 12.08
CA LEU A 203 -9.87 -17.18 12.91
C LEU A 203 -9.98 -18.72 12.79
N ALA A 204 -11.20 -19.24 12.69
CA ALA A 204 -11.45 -20.67 12.57
C ALA A 204 -11.16 -21.20 11.16
N ASN A 205 -11.45 -20.38 10.13
CA ASN A 205 -11.27 -20.72 8.73
C ASN A 205 -10.56 -19.55 8.01
N PRO A 206 -9.22 -19.46 8.14
CA PRO A 206 -8.43 -18.50 7.38
C PRO A 206 -8.46 -18.87 5.89
N ILE A 207 -8.42 -17.88 5.00
CA ILE A 207 -8.34 -18.16 3.56
C ILE A 207 -7.01 -18.85 3.24
N GLY A 208 -7.07 -20.02 2.59
CA GLY A 208 -5.90 -20.69 2.03
C GLY A 208 -5.39 -19.98 0.78
N ALA A 209 -4.23 -19.33 0.86
CA ALA A 209 -3.61 -18.60 -0.24
C ALA A 209 -2.34 -19.30 -0.74
N ASN A 210 -2.02 -19.14 -2.02
CA ASN A 210 -0.76 -19.54 -2.61
C ASN A 210 -0.30 -18.50 -3.64
N ALA A 211 0.42 -17.49 -3.16
CA ALA A 211 1.01 -16.43 -3.96
C ALA A 211 2.24 -15.87 -3.23
N SER A 212 3.17 -15.24 -3.95
CA SER A 212 4.34 -14.58 -3.35
C SER A 212 4.07 -13.09 -3.02
N ALA A 213 2.92 -12.57 -3.44
CA ALA A 213 2.46 -11.22 -3.15
C ALA A 213 0.98 -11.23 -2.79
N LEU A 214 0.64 -10.68 -1.61
CA LEU A 214 -0.74 -10.53 -1.15
C LEU A 214 -1.12 -9.05 -1.03
N ALA A 215 -2.31 -8.72 -1.51
CA ALA A 215 -2.98 -7.44 -1.29
C ALA A 215 -4.35 -7.70 -0.66
N LEU A 216 -4.55 -7.27 0.58
CA LEU A 216 -5.70 -7.62 1.41
C LEU A 216 -6.43 -6.33 1.81
N THR A 217 -7.74 -6.27 1.55
CA THR A 217 -8.59 -5.14 1.97
C THR A 217 -9.78 -5.68 2.74
N THR A 218 -10.03 -5.12 3.92
CA THR A 218 -11.12 -5.52 4.81
C THR A 218 -11.76 -4.30 5.49
N ARG A 219 -13.05 -4.45 5.84
CA ARG A 219 -13.73 -3.63 6.86
C ARG A 219 -14.18 -4.47 8.06
N GLY A 220 -13.67 -5.69 8.17
CA GLY A 220 -13.98 -6.68 9.20
C GLY A 220 -12.74 -7.50 9.58
N ASP A 221 -12.95 -8.75 10.01
CA ASP A 221 -11.85 -9.67 10.34
C ASP A 221 -10.92 -9.92 9.15
N LEU A 222 -9.67 -10.27 9.42
CA LEU A 222 -8.66 -10.59 8.40
C LEU A 222 -7.81 -11.79 8.81
N TYR A 223 -8.06 -12.94 8.19
CA TYR A 223 -7.35 -14.19 8.43
C TYR A 223 -6.98 -14.89 7.13
N VAL A 224 -5.68 -14.95 6.85
CA VAL A 224 -5.14 -15.56 5.62
C VAL A 224 -3.88 -16.37 5.95
N ASN A 225 -3.83 -17.60 5.44
CA ASN A 225 -2.64 -18.45 5.51
C ASN A 225 -2.09 -18.66 4.10
N SER A 226 -0.90 -18.11 3.83
CA SER A 226 -0.19 -18.37 2.58
C SER A 226 0.66 -19.62 2.69
N LEU A 227 0.57 -20.51 1.71
CA LEU A 227 1.46 -21.67 1.57
C LEU A 227 2.81 -21.28 0.96
N SER A 228 2.82 -20.25 0.12
CA SER A 228 4.05 -19.68 -0.45
C SER A 228 4.59 -18.60 0.46
N ASP A 229 5.92 -18.49 0.49
CA ASP A 229 6.58 -17.39 1.17
C ASP A 229 6.28 -16.04 0.50
N LEU A 230 6.19 -14.99 1.30
CA LEU A 230 5.75 -13.68 0.84
C LEU A 230 6.94 -12.74 0.65
N SER A 231 7.08 -12.26 -0.58
CA SER A 231 7.96 -11.12 -0.89
C SER A 231 7.26 -9.78 -0.68
N THR A 232 5.93 -9.75 -0.76
CA THR A 232 5.12 -8.52 -0.59
C THR A 232 3.84 -8.82 0.18
N LEU A 233 3.54 -7.98 1.15
CA LEU A 233 2.27 -7.98 1.86
C LEU A 233 1.74 -6.54 1.95
N THR A 234 0.58 -6.31 1.36
CA THR A 234 -0.19 -5.06 1.51
C THR A 234 -1.49 -5.35 2.24
N VAL A 235 -1.74 -4.62 3.33
CA VAL A 235 -2.97 -4.72 4.11
C VAL A 235 -3.61 -3.34 4.20
N THR A 236 -4.90 -3.25 3.87
CA THR A 236 -5.75 -2.09 4.14
C THR A 236 -6.89 -2.55 5.04
N SER A 237 -6.86 -2.11 6.30
CA SER A 237 -7.82 -2.49 7.33
C SER A 237 -8.54 -1.25 7.85
N ASN A 238 -9.78 -1.08 7.41
CA ASN A 238 -10.63 0.04 7.81
C ASN A 238 -11.80 -0.44 8.67
N HIS A 239 -12.58 0.47 9.22
CA HIS A 239 -13.73 0.15 10.07
C HIS A 239 -15.01 0.81 9.58
N PRO A 240 -16.17 0.14 9.73
CA PRO A 240 -17.48 0.75 9.47
C PRO A 240 -17.74 1.96 10.37
N ASP A 241 -17.21 1.94 11.59
CA ASP A 241 -17.40 2.95 12.62
C ASP A 241 -16.22 2.99 13.60
N THR A 242 -16.31 3.83 14.64
CA THR A 242 -15.24 4.05 15.62
C THR A 242 -15.27 3.09 16.83
N THR A 243 -16.21 2.14 16.87
CA THR A 243 -16.49 1.29 18.04
C THR A 243 -16.29 -0.21 17.78
N THR A 244 -16.42 -0.65 16.53
CA THR A 244 -16.25 -2.04 16.12
C THR A 244 -14.79 -2.47 16.18
N SER A 245 -14.50 -3.70 16.57
CA SER A 245 -13.13 -4.22 16.59
C SER A 245 -13.04 -5.59 15.96
N TYR A 246 -11.94 -5.86 15.26
CA TYR A 246 -11.77 -7.07 14.48
C TYR A 246 -10.49 -7.87 14.80
N GLY A 247 -10.53 -9.17 14.53
CA GLY A 247 -9.37 -10.02 14.62
C GLY A 247 -8.53 -9.96 13.36
N MET A 248 -7.20 -9.96 13.51
CA MET A 248 -6.30 -10.04 12.36
C MET A 248 -5.11 -10.96 12.60
N GLY A 249 -4.90 -11.90 11.67
CA GLY A 249 -3.76 -12.80 11.64
C GLY A 249 -3.40 -13.20 10.22
N ILE A 250 -2.13 -13.03 9.86
CA ILE A 250 -1.60 -13.46 8.56
C ILE A 250 -0.36 -14.30 8.82
N ALA A 251 -0.32 -15.49 8.20
CA ALA A 251 0.82 -16.39 8.30
C ALA A 251 1.30 -16.82 6.91
N ALA A 252 2.62 -16.97 6.77
CA ALA A 252 3.30 -17.59 5.65
C ALA A 252 4.54 -18.34 6.19
N PRO A 253 5.26 -19.14 5.39
CA PRO A 253 6.44 -19.89 5.84
C PRO A 253 7.46 -19.06 6.64
N SER A 254 7.78 -17.84 6.19
CA SER A 254 8.72 -16.95 6.91
C SER A 254 8.04 -15.84 7.70
N LEU A 255 6.75 -15.60 7.47
CA LEU A 255 5.99 -14.50 8.06
C LEU A 255 5.04 -14.98 9.16
N LYS A 256 5.09 -14.31 10.30
CA LYS A 256 4.00 -14.29 11.28
C LYS A 256 3.62 -12.85 11.58
N LEU A 257 2.38 -12.48 11.26
CA LEU A 257 1.78 -11.19 11.61
C LEU A 257 0.59 -11.40 12.54
N SER A 258 0.67 -10.82 13.73
CA SER A 258 -0.42 -10.77 14.70
C SER A 258 -0.75 -9.32 15.03
N VAL A 259 -2.00 -8.94 14.76
CA VAL A 259 -2.53 -7.62 15.05
C VAL A 259 -3.79 -7.79 15.89
N SER A 260 -3.83 -7.12 17.03
CA SER A 260 -5.07 -6.95 17.78
C SER A 260 -5.69 -5.61 17.40
N ASP A 261 -7.02 -5.54 17.39
CA ASP A 261 -7.73 -4.29 17.17
C ASP A 261 -8.66 -4.00 18.35
N SER A 262 -8.86 -2.72 18.60
CA SER A 262 -9.73 -2.20 19.63
C SER A 262 -10.18 -0.79 19.25
N VAL A 263 -11.08 -0.21 20.05
CA VAL A 263 -11.45 1.20 19.90
C VAL A 263 -10.26 2.16 20.04
N ALA A 264 -9.15 1.74 20.65
CA ALA A 264 -7.92 2.52 20.74
C ALA A 264 -7.08 2.48 19.46
N GLY A 265 -7.40 1.59 18.52
CA GLY A 265 -6.70 1.34 17.27
C GLY A 265 -6.07 -0.06 17.20
N HIS A 266 -5.32 -0.28 16.11
CA HIS A 266 -4.58 -1.52 15.90
C HIS A 266 -3.31 -1.55 16.74
N ASN A 267 -3.04 -2.68 17.37
CA ASN A 267 -1.77 -2.99 17.99
C ASN A 267 -1.11 -4.14 17.22
N VAL A 268 -0.03 -3.81 16.50
CA VAL A 268 0.84 -4.78 15.83
C VAL A 268 1.76 -5.37 16.89
N ALA A 269 1.27 -6.39 17.61
CA ALA A 269 1.98 -7.00 18.72
C ALA A 269 3.27 -7.70 18.28
N THR A 270 3.19 -8.44 17.17
CA THR A 270 4.36 -9.11 16.58
C THR A 270 4.18 -9.23 15.08
N LEU A 271 5.18 -8.75 14.35
CA LEU A 271 5.43 -9.06 12.95
C LEU A 271 6.87 -9.57 12.85
N THR A 272 7.05 -10.80 12.39
CA THR A 272 8.37 -11.35 12.12
C THR A 272 8.38 -11.98 10.75
N ASP A 273 9.32 -11.55 9.93
CA ASP A 273 9.64 -12.09 8.62
C ASP A 273 11.15 -12.32 8.51
N ASN A 274 11.57 -13.41 7.88
CA ASN A 274 12.99 -13.73 7.69
C ASN A 274 13.43 -13.78 6.22
N SER A 275 12.59 -13.34 5.28
CA SER A 275 12.81 -13.46 3.83
C SER A 275 12.80 -12.12 3.08
N SER A 276 12.95 -11.00 3.79
CA SER A 276 13.03 -9.64 3.23
C SER A 276 11.70 -9.09 2.72
N LEU A 277 10.62 -9.28 3.48
CA LEU A 277 9.30 -8.78 3.14
C LEU A 277 9.25 -7.28 2.83
N SER A 278 8.57 -6.92 1.74
CA SER A 278 8.05 -5.58 1.52
C SER A 278 6.64 -5.46 2.10
N LEU A 279 6.54 -4.86 3.29
CA LEU A 279 5.30 -4.67 4.03
C LEU A 279 4.70 -3.28 3.80
N THR A 280 3.40 -3.23 3.52
CA THR A 280 2.57 -2.03 3.65
C THR A 280 1.34 -2.33 4.50
N PHE A 281 1.11 -1.54 5.54
CA PHE A 281 -0.06 -1.64 6.40
C PHE A 281 -0.75 -0.28 6.52
N THR A 282 -2.01 -0.22 6.10
CA THR A 282 -2.84 0.98 6.12
C THR A 282 -4.05 0.76 7.01
N SER A 283 -4.34 1.74 7.86
CA SER A 283 -5.53 1.76 8.72
C SER A 283 -6.16 3.14 8.79
N ASP A 284 -7.44 3.19 9.11
CA ASP A 284 -8.17 4.40 9.51
C ASP A 284 -8.09 4.72 11.01
N ARG A 285 -7.39 3.91 11.80
CA ARG A 285 -7.21 4.12 13.25
C ARG A 285 -5.75 4.29 13.62
N HIS A 286 -5.51 4.64 14.88
CA HIS A 286 -4.19 4.59 15.47
C HIS A 286 -3.53 3.23 15.22
N ILE A 287 -2.22 3.25 15.02
CA ILE A 287 -1.39 2.05 14.92
C ILE A 287 -0.36 2.11 16.05
N THR A 288 -0.40 1.14 16.95
CA THR A 288 0.62 0.93 17.97
C THR A 288 1.54 -0.19 17.50
N LEU A 289 2.84 0.10 17.39
CA LEU A 289 3.85 -0.85 16.93
C LEU A 289 4.58 -1.47 18.11
N GLY A 290 4.55 -2.79 18.21
CA GLY A 290 5.44 -3.56 19.07
C GLY A 290 6.62 -4.12 18.27
N GLN A 291 6.87 -5.43 18.37
CA GLN A 291 7.99 -6.04 17.64
C GLN A 291 7.64 -6.18 16.16
N VAL A 292 8.34 -5.44 15.30
CA VAL A 292 8.28 -5.58 13.85
C VAL A 292 9.68 -5.90 13.35
N ASP A 293 9.84 -7.03 12.68
CA ASP A 293 11.11 -7.44 12.08
C ASP A 293 10.84 -7.95 10.67
N VAL A 294 11.25 -7.18 9.66
CA VAL A 294 11.24 -7.58 8.26
C VAL A 294 12.65 -7.72 7.71
N THR A 295 13.61 -8.02 8.60
CA THR A 295 15.05 -8.15 8.33
C THR A 295 15.75 -6.85 7.93
N HIS A 296 17.07 -6.94 7.72
CA HIS A 296 17.93 -5.82 7.32
C HIS A 296 17.85 -5.53 5.80
N THR A 297 16.99 -6.23 5.08
CA THR A 297 16.79 -6.11 3.62
C THR A 297 15.34 -5.81 3.24
N GLY A 298 14.36 -6.13 4.10
CA GLY A 298 12.96 -5.81 3.88
C GLY A 298 12.60 -4.35 4.17
N THR A 299 11.36 -3.99 3.86
CA THR A 299 10.85 -2.62 4.04
C THR A 299 9.54 -2.63 4.82
N ALA A 300 9.36 -1.68 5.72
CA ALA A 300 8.14 -1.53 6.50
C ALA A 300 7.50 -0.16 6.27
N SER A 301 6.25 -0.16 5.79
CA SER A 301 5.44 1.05 5.63
C SER A 301 4.16 0.95 6.45
N PHE A 302 3.95 1.91 7.34
CA PHE A 302 2.73 2.02 8.14
C PHE A 302 2.05 3.35 7.87
N THR A 303 0.75 3.31 7.57
CA THR A 303 -0.08 4.49 7.33
C THR A 303 -1.33 4.44 8.20
N SER A 304 -1.52 5.45 9.03
CA SER A 304 -2.76 5.72 9.74
C SER A 304 -3.42 6.95 9.13
N THR A 305 -4.53 6.75 8.41
CA THR A 305 -5.19 7.83 7.64
C THR A 305 -5.95 8.81 8.52
N ALA A 306 -6.46 8.35 9.67
CA ALA A 306 -7.16 9.20 10.64
C ALA A 306 -6.65 9.05 12.08
N GLY A 307 -5.47 8.46 12.30
CA GLY A 307 -4.85 8.34 13.62
C GLY A 307 -3.34 8.57 13.60
N SER A 308 -2.73 8.51 14.78
CA SER A 308 -1.28 8.52 15.00
C SER A 308 -0.68 7.12 14.97
N ILE A 309 0.61 7.04 14.63
CA ILE A 309 1.44 5.84 14.81
C ILE A 309 2.24 6.00 16.12
N LYS A 310 2.16 5.02 17.01
CA LYS A 310 2.69 5.07 18.38
C LYS A 310 3.57 3.86 18.67
N ASP A 311 4.54 4.07 19.54
CA ASP A 311 5.29 3.00 20.19
C ASP A 311 4.37 2.22 21.16
N ASP A 312 4.65 0.95 21.41
CA ASP A 312 3.91 0.14 22.39
C ASP A 312 4.32 0.41 23.85
N GLY A 313 5.34 1.25 24.07
CA GLY A 313 5.88 1.60 25.38
C GLY A 313 6.85 0.56 25.95
N ASN A 314 7.12 -0.54 25.24
CA ASN A 314 8.04 -1.57 25.65
C ASN A 314 9.38 -1.40 24.91
N LYS A 315 10.38 -0.86 25.61
CA LYS A 315 11.74 -0.63 25.06
C LYS A 315 12.52 -1.89 24.62
N ASN A 316 11.95 -3.09 24.75
CA ASN A 316 12.51 -4.32 24.17
C ASN A 316 11.97 -4.63 22.77
N THR A 317 10.87 -3.99 22.36
CA THR A 317 10.33 -4.10 21.01
C THR A 317 10.89 -2.98 20.14
N ARG A 318 10.87 -3.20 18.83
CA ARG A 318 11.37 -2.22 17.85
C ARG A 318 10.80 -2.51 16.47
N VAL A 319 10.90 -1.52 15.59
CA VAL A 319 10.68 -1.68 14.15
C VAL A 319 12.03 -1.87 13.45
N LEU A 320 12.35 -3.09 13.03
CA LEU A 320 13.53 -3.45 12.24
C LEU A 320 13.16 -3.64 10.76
N ALA A 321 13.71 -2.77 9.91
CA ALA A 321 13.61 -2.84 8.45
C ALA A 321 14.78 -2.09 7.80
N ASN A 322 15.19 -2.45 6.57
CA ASN A 322 16.16 -1.64 5.82
C ASN A 322 15.65 -0.20 5.58
N SER A 323 14.36 -0.09 5.28
CA SER A 323 13.68 1.20 5.08
C SER A 323 12.35 1.19 5.82
N THR A 324 12.11 2.24 6.60
CA THR A 324 10.89 2.45 7.39
C THR A 324 10.20 3.74 6.95
N THR A 325 8.92 3.64 6.58
CA THR A 325 8.07 4.78 6.24
C THR A 325 6.87 4.83 7.19
N LEU A 326 6.66 5.97 7.86
CA LEU A 326 5.58 6.16 8.84
C LEU A 326 4.74 7.37 8.45
N SER A 327 3.43 7.20 8.31
CA SER A 327 2.51 8.31 7.99
C SER A 327 1.28 8.30 8.90
N GLY A 328 1.04 9.38 9.63
CA GLY A 328 -0.14 9.51 10.48
C GLY A 328 -0.43 10.94 10.91
N GLN A 329 -1.38 11.13 11.82
CA GLN A 329 -1.58 12.41 12.50
C GLN A 329 -0.36 12.80 13.32
N ALA A 330 0.26 11.84 14.00
CA ALA A 330 1.56 11.98 14.68
C ALA A 330 2.34 10.67 14.54
N VAL A 331 3.66 10.73 14.71
CA VAL A 331 4.55 9.57 14.70
C VAL A 331 5.38 9.55 15.99
N GLY A 332 5.27 8.49 16.77
CA GLY A 332 5.84 8.40 18.11
C GLY A 332 5.16 9.35 19.10
N ALA A 333 5.76 9.51 20.28
CA ALA A 333 5.31 10.45 21.30
C ALA A 333 6.49 11.19 21.94
N SER A 334 6.24 12.41 22.44
CA SER A 334 7.23 13.19 23.18
C SER A 334 7.63 12.51 24.50
N GLY A 335 8.81 12.87 25.03
CA GLY A 335 9.32 12.33 26.29
C GLY A 335 10.02 10.99 26.07
N ALA A 336 9.88 10.04 27.00
CA ALA A 336 10.57 8.75 26.93
C ALA A 336 9.98 7.76 25.91
N ASN A 337 8.84 8.09 25.29
CA ASN A 337 8.08 7.19 24.41
C ASN A 337 8.28 7.52 22.92
N HIS A 338 9.53 7.90 22.56
CA HIS A 338 9.93 7.93 21.16
C HIS A 338 9.77 6.54 20.56
N MET A 339 9.41 6.47 19.27
CA MET A 339 9.34 5.20 18.53
C MET A 339 10.73 4.62 18.33
N ASP A 340 10.93 3.36 18.70
CA ASP A 340 12.21 2.68 18.52
C ASP A 340 12.29 2.04 17.12
N VAL A 341 13.11 2.61 16.24
CA VAL A 341 13.24 2.18 14.84
C VAL A 341 14.69 1.82 14.53
N VAL A 342 14.93 0.60 14.07
CA VAL A 342 16.23 0.14 13.58
C VAL A 342 16.17 0.07 12.06
N THR A 343 16.77 1.06 11.40
CA THR A 343 16.65 1.22 9.95
C THR A 343 17.83 1.91 9.29
N GLY A 344 17.98 1.70 7.99
CA GLY A 344 18.95 2.40 7.16
C GLY A 344 18.37 3.66 6.54
N THR A 345 17.07 3.68 6.29
CA THR A 345 16.34 4.86 5.79
C THR A 345 15.05 5.08 6.56
N LEU A 346 14.85 6.28 7.09
CA LEU A 346 13.64 6.69 7.79
C LEU A 346 12.92 7.81 7.03
N ALA A 347 11.67 7.60 6.67
CA ALA A 347 10.76 8.65 6.20
C ALA A 347 9.54 8.73 7.11
N ALA A 348 9.09 9.95 7.41
CA ALA A 348 8.00 10.17 8.36
C ALA A 348 7.14 11.38 7.99
N THR A 349 5.82 11.21 8.06
CA THR A 349 4.85 12.30 7.87
C THR A 349 3.88 12.34 9.06
N ALA A 350 3.79 13.49 9.70
CA ALA A 350 2.84 13.79 10.76
C ALA A 350 1.94 14.97 10.36
N SER A 351 0.67 14.69 10.03
CA SER A 351 -0.25 15.69 9.47
C SER A 351 -0.83 16.65 10.50
N ALA A 352 -0.91 16.27 11.78
CA ALA A 352 -1.51 17.10 12.85
C ALA A 352 -0.63 17.22 14.11
N GLY A 353 0.53 16.54 14.16
CA GLY A 353 1.37 16.39 15.34
C GLY A 353 2.84 16.23 14.99
N GLY A 354 3.62 15.76 15.95
CA GLY A 354 5.07 15.67 15.83
C GLY A 354 5.59 14.33 15.30
N VAL A 355 6.89 14.27 15.07
CA VAL A 355 7.67 13.06 14.76
C VAL A 355 8.70 12.86 15.86
N TYR A 356 8.60 11.76 16.62
CA TYR A 356 9.47 11.43 17.74
C TYR A 356 10.03 10.01 17.55
N VAL A 357 11.31 9.91 17.17
CA VAL A 357 11.94 8.63 16.82
C VAL A 357 13.29 8.51 17.50
N GLU A 358 13.57 7.35 18.06
CA GLU A 358 14.91 6.92 18.45
C GLU A 358 15.36 5.81 17.50
N VAL A 359 16.61 5.92 17.04
CA VAL A 359 17.26 4.95 16.19
C VAL A 359 18.45 4.38 16.97
N PRO A 360 18.26 3.24 17.67
CA PRO A 360 19.33 2.65 18.48
C PRO A 360 20.57 2.32 17.66
N MET A 361 20.35 1.77 16.47
CA MET A 361 21.42 1.49 15.52
C MET A 361 20.90 1.55 14.07
N PRO A 362 21.69 2.11 13.13
CA PRO A 362 21.41 2.00 11.72
C PRO A 362 21.66 0.58 11.20
N THR A 363 20.78 0.09 10.33
CA THR A 363 20.91 -1.24 9.72
C THR A 363 20.60 -1.23 8.24
N GLY A 364 21.17 -2.17 7.49
CA GLY A 364 20.87 -2.36 6.07
C GLY A 364 21.92 -3.22 5.40
N SER A 365 21.56 -4.04 4.41
CA SER A 365 22.53 -4.91 3.72
C SER A 365 23.67 -4.15 3.06
N THR A 366 23.45 -2.89 2.71
CA THR A 366 24.45 -1.99 2.12
C THR A 366 24.92 -0.89 3.08
N ASN A 367 24.45 -0.89 4.33
CA ASN A 367 24.73 0.16 5.30
C ASN A 367 26.04 -0.11 6.05
N THR A 368 27.17 0.03 5.35
CA THR A 368 28.51 -0.25 5.90
C THR A 368 29.11 0.94 6.65
N THR A 369 28.47 2.11 6.58
CA THR A 369 28.95 3.36 7.19
C THR A 369 28.27 3.67 8.52
N SER A 370 27.39 2.78 8.98
CA SER A 370 26.54 3.02 10.15
C SER A 370 25.84 4.37 10.04
N THR A 371 25.09 4.59 8.96
CA THR A 371 24.40 5.86 8.71
C THR A 371 22.90 5.64 8.63
N VAL A 372 22.12 6.44 9.36
CA VAL A 372 20.68 6.56 9.17
C VAL A 372 20.43 7.64 8.12
N THR A 373 19.84 7.27 6.99
CA THR A 373 19.39 8.24 5.99
C THR A 373 17.99 8.72 6.36
N LEU A 374 17.85 10.01 6.69
CA LEU A 374 16.55 10.64 6.84
C LEU A 374 16.05 10.99 5.43
N GLY A 375 15.02 10.29 4.96
CA GLY A 375 14.29 10.65 3.75
C GLY A 375 13.50 11.95 3.95
N THR A 376 12.33 12.06 3.32
CA THR A 376 11.45 13.20 3.62
C THR A 376 10.86 13.05 5.02
N ILE A 377 11.08 14.06 5.86
CA ILE A 377 10.47 14.17 7.18
C ILE A 377 9.58 15.42 7.18
N THR A 378 8.27 15.26 7.38
CA THR A 378 7.32 16.38 7.43
C THR A 378 6.45 16.29 8.67
N ALA A 379 6.34 17.37 9.43
CA ALA A 379 5.49 17.45 10.60
C ALA A 379 4.81 18.81 10.73
N THR A 380 3.58 18.85 11.24
CA THR A 380 2.94 20.08 11.71
C THR A 380 3.18 20.35 13.19
N GLY A 381 3.67 19.36 13.93
CA GLY A 381 4.19 19.47 15.29
C GLY A 381 5.73 19.37 15.37
N PRO A 382 6.31 19.30 16.58
CA PRO A 382 7.76 19.20 16.77
C PRO A 382 8.36 17.92 16.16
N VAL A 383 9.64 17.98 15.80
CA VAL A 383 10.41 16.82 15.35
C VAL A 383 11.55 16.57 16.33
N ALA A 384 11.69 15.35 16.85
CA ALA A 384 12.84 14.92 17.62
C ALA A 384 13.31 13.56 17.11
N ILE A 385 14.52 13.51 16.56
CA ILE A 385 15.13 12.28 16.04
C ILE A 385 16.50 12.10 16.67
N THR A 386 16.70 10.97 17.34
CA THR A 386 17.97 10.60 17.97
C THR A 386 18.52 9.35 17.32
N ALA A 387 19.74 9.40 16.80
CA ALA A 387 20.55 8.21 16.51
C ALA A 387 21.52 7.97 17.66
N LEU A 388 21.41 6.81 18.33
CA LEU A 388 22.32 6.44 19.42
C LEU A 388 23.68 5.98 18.88
N GLU A 389 23.66 5.32 17.73
CA GLU A 389 24.84 4.91 16.98
C GLU A 389 24.83 5.52 15.59
N GLY A 390 26.03 5.76 15.05
CA GLY A 390 26.17 6.16 13.66
C GLY A 390 25.77 7.60 13.35
N ASP A 391 25.85 7.94 12.07
CA ASP A 391 25.59 9.28 11.55
C ASP A 391 24.11 9.45 11.19
N LEU A 392 23.54 10.64 11.42
CA LEU A 392 22.29 11.08 10.81
C LEU A 392 22.60 11.81 9.51
N SER A 393 22.10 11.33 8.38
CA SER A 393 22.33 11.95 7.07
C SER A 393 21.02 12.36 6.42
N LEU A 394 20.86 13.62 6.03
CA LEU A 394 19.70 14.07 5.26
C LEU A 394 19.79 13.55 3.82
N GLY A 395 18.92 12.59 3.50
CA GLY A 395 18.60 12.10 2.16
C GLY A 395 17.32 12.69 1.57
N GLY A 396 16.58 13.50 2.34
CA GLY A 396 15.44 14.31 1.92
C GLY A 396 15.31 15.56 2.80
N SER A 397 14.37 16.46 2.46
CA SER A 397 14.13 17.66 3.26
C SER A 397 13.40 17.32 4.56
N LEU A 398 13.78 18.01 5.64
CA LEU A 398 13.07 17.96 6.92
C LEU A 398 12.29 19.26 7.08
N THR A 399 10.98 19.19 7.26
CA THR A 399 10.11 20.37 7.42
C THR A 399 9.23 20.24 8.66
N ALA A 400 9.35 21.21 9.57
CA ALA A 400 8.49 21.36 10.73
C ALA A 400 8.25 22.86 10.98
N THR A 401 7.41 23.46 10.14
CA THR A 401 7.24 24.92 10.07
C THR A 401 6.69 25.49 11.38
N ASN A 402 7.42 26.44 11.96
CA ASN A 402 7.12 27.11 13.23
C ASN A 402 7.19 26.20 14.46
N GLN A 403 7.83 25.04 14.33
CA GLN A 403 7.94 24.04 15.40
C GLN A 403 9.39 23.86 15.85
N ALA A 404 9.57 23.21 17.00
CA ALA A 404 10.89 22.79 17.44
C ALA A 404 11.36 21.55 16.65
N VAL A 405 12.61 21.58 16.19
CA VAL A 405 13.32 20.44 15.60
C VAL A 405 14.55 20.14 16.45
N SER A 406 14.72 18.88 16.84
CA SER A 406 15.90 18.38 17.54
C SER A 406 16.47 17.18 16.78
N LEU A 407 17.72 17.26 16.34
CA LEU A 407 18.45 16.13 15.78
C LEU A 407 19.67 15.84 16.66
N THR A 408 19.79 14.58 17.11
CA THR A 408 20.88 14.15 17.97
C THR A 408 21.57 12.92 17.37
N ALA A 409 22.87 13.01 17.09
CA ALA A 409 23.73 11.88 16.73
C ALA A 409 24.72 11.63 17.88
N THR A 410 24.35 10.75 18.81
CA THR A 410 25.05 10.56 20.10
C THR A 410 26.49 10.08 19.93
N GLN A 411 26.79 9.31 18.87
CA GLN A 411 28.12 8.80 18.57
C GLN A 411 28.60 9.15 17.15
N GLY A 412 27.84 10.00 16.44
CA GLY A 412 28.07 10.27 15.02
C GLY A 412 28.02 11.75 14.66
N ALA A 413 27.92 11.98 13.36
CA ALA A 413 27.75 13.28 12.74
C ALA A 413 26.31 13.52 12.30
N ILE A 414 25.94 14.78 12.09
CA ILE A 414 24.70 15.17 11.39
C ILE A 414 25.11 15.77 10.04
N LEU A 415 24.71 15.14 8.94
CA LEU A 415 25.22 15.41 7.59
C LEU A 415 24.09 15.79 6.63
N SER A 416 24.43 16.54 5.58
CA SER A 416 23.56 16.77 4.42
C SER A 416 24.38 16.71 3.14
N PRO A 417 24.80 15.51 2.70
CA PRO A 417 25.73 15.36 1.58
C PRO A 417 25.14 15.84 0.24
N SER A 418 23.81 15.83 0.12
CA SER A 418 23.08 16.26 -1.08
C SER A 418 22.47 17.67 -0.96
N GLY A 419 22.78 18.42 0.10
CA GLY A 419 22.30 19.79 0.29
C GLY A 419 20.81 19.91 0.62
N TYR A 420 20.18 18.85 1.11
CA TYR A 420 18.80 18.93 1.63
C TYR A 420 18.74 19.80 2.89
N SER A 421 17.69 20.61 2.99
CA SER A 421 17.55 21.60 4.05
C SER A 421 16.64 21.15 5.20
N ILE A 422 16.86 21.76 6.37
CA ILE A 422 15.95 21.73 7.51
C ILE A 422 15.14 23.03 7.53
N GLY A 423 13.83 22.94 7.27
CA GLY A 423 12.90 24.07 7.28
C GLY A 423 12.11 24.18 8.58
N ILE A 424 12.33 25.27 9.32
CA ILE A 424 11.76 25.49 10.67
C ILE A 424 10.84 26.72 10.76
N GLY A 425 10.74 27.55 9.72
CA GLY A 425 9.90 28.75 9.75
C GLY A 425 10.32 29.74 10.85
N THR A 426 9.47 29.93 11.86
CA THR A 426 9.77 30.73 13.07
C THR A 426 10.15 29.89 14.29
N GLY A 427 10.34 28.58 14.10
CA GLY A 427 10.59 27.62 15.18
C GLY A 427 12.02 27.68 15.72
N SER A 428 12.44 26.57 16.34
CA SER A 428 13.78 26.41 16.90
C SER A 428 14.44 25.14 16.38
N LEU A 429 15.73 25.20 16.09
CA LEU A 429 16.53 24.03 15.72
C LEU A 429 17.60 23.77 16.77
N THR A 430 17.63 22.55 17.30
CA THR A 430 18.67 22.03 18.18
C THR A 430 19.40 20.90 17.45
N LEU A 431 20.72 20.99 17.36
CA LEU A 431 21.57 19.97 16.77
C LEU A 431 22.61 19.52 17.79
N GLN A 432 22.77 18.22 17.98
CA GLN A 432 23.82 17.66 18.81
C GLN A 432 24.50 16.50 18.11
N ALA A 433 25.81 16.61 17.88
CA ALA A 433 26.60 15.55 17.26
C ALA A 433 27.89 15.32 18.05
N ALA A 434 28.22 14.07 18.36
CA ALA A 434 29.51 13.74 18.95
C ALA A 434 30.69 13.98 17.99
N ARG A 435 30.42 14.02 16.68
CA ARG A 435 31.40 14.34 15.65
C ARG A 435 31.07 15.70 15.02
N SER A 436 30.88 15.75 13.71
CA SER A 436 30.64 16.99 12.99
C SER A 436 29.16 17.26 12.76
N ILE A 437 28.84 18.52 12.54
CA ILE A 437 27.58 18.95 11.93
C ILE A 437 27.93 19.54 10.57
N GLY A 438 27.36 19.01 9.49
CA GLY A 438 27.78 19.29 8.13
C GLY A 438 29.21 18.84 7.81
N SER A 439 29.71 19.28 6.66
CA SER A 439 31.09 19.05 6.20
C SER A 439 31.59 20.27 5.41
N SER A 440 32.91 20.37 5.21
CA SER A 440 33.51 21.46 4.43
C SER A 440 33.06 21.50 2.96
N GLY A 441 32.69 20.36 2.38
CA GLY A 441 32.16 20.26 1.02
C GLY A 441 30.63 20.42 0.93
N SER A 442 29.93 20.27 2.05
CA SER A 442 28.47 20.43 2.12
C SER A 442 28.05 20.83 3.54
N ALA A 443 27.80 22.13 3.72
CA ALA A 443 27.26 22.67 4.95
C ALA A 443 25.81 22.20 5.13
N LEU A 444 25.39 21.98 6.39
CA LEU A 444 24.00 21.63 6.69
C LEU A 444 23.09 22.85 6.48
N PRO A 445 22.17 22.86 5.50
CA PRO A 445 21.34 24.02 5.19
C PRO A 445 20.12 24.10 6.11
N VAL A 446 19.81 25.31 6.58
CA VAL A 446 18.65 25.59 7.44
C VAL A 446 17.84 26.75 6.84
N THR A 447 16.53 26.62 6.75
CA THR A 447 15.66 27.68 6.24
C THR A 447 14.69 28.19 7.31
N SER A 448 14.60 29.51 7.43
CA SER A 448 13.69 30.21 8.34
C SER A 448 12.89 31.27 7.58
N SER A 449 11.70 31.61 8.09
CA SER A 449 10.82 32.61 7.46
C SER A 449 10.75 33.93 8.24
N SER A 450 10.86 33.90 9.58
CA SER A 450 10.76 35.10 10.41
C SER A 450 11.38 34.92 11.80
N GLY A 451 12.70 34.75 11.87
CA GLY A 451 13.46 34.85 13.13
C GLY A 451 13.50 33.57 13.97
N ALA A 452 13.86 32.45 13.35
CA ALA A 452 14.06 31.18 14.05
C ALA A 452 15.30 31.21 14.97
N THR A 453 15.36 30.29 15.94
CA THR A 453 16.55 30.10 16.79
C THR A 453 17.31 28.84 16.39
N LEU A 454 18.64 28.88 16.50
CA LEU A 454 19.54 27.75 16.25
C LEU A 454 20.48 27.57 17.44
N SER A 455 20.48 26.37 18.02
CA SER A 455 21.46 25.89 18.97
C SER A 455 22.14 24.65 18.39
N ALA A 456 23.46 24.62 18.36
CA ALA A 456 24.19 23.48 17.79
C ALA A 456 25.43 23.16 18.61
N GLN A 457 25.68 21.88 18.84
CA GLN A 457 26.88 21.36 19.49
C GLN A 457 27.49 20.25 18.64
N ALA A 458 28.75 20.42 18.24
CA ALA A 458 29.54 19.44 17.50
C ALA A 458 30.80 19.07 18.30
N GLY A 459 31.06 17.78 18.52
CA GLY A 459 32.29 17.34 19.17
C GLY A 459 33.56 17.64 18.36
N THR A 460 33.44 17.80 17.03
CA THR A 460 34.54 18.23 16.16
C THR A 460 34.27 19.56 15.49
N SER A 461 33.81 19.57 14.24
CA SER A 461 33.66 20.77 13.42
C SER A 461 32.21 20.98 13.01
N MET A 462 31.85 22.22 12.75
CA MET A 462 30.50 22.62 12.38
C MET A 462 30.53 23.42 11.08
N TRP A 463 29.77 22.97 10.08
CA TRP A 463 29.53 23.65 8.81
C TRP A 463 28.02 23.79 8.62
N LEU A 464 27.52 25.00 8.79
CA LEU A 464 26.11 25.33 8.69
C LEU A 464 25.91 26.41 7.64
N SER A 465 24.78 26.35 6.94
CA SER A 465 24.34 27.44 6.10
C SER A 465 22.88 27.74 6.36
N SER A 466 22.47 28.96 6.07
CA SER A 466 21.12 29.42 6.36
C SER A 466 20.57 30.34 5.28
N SER A 467 19.24 30.36 5.20
CA SER A 467 18.48 31.33 4.41
C SER A 467 17.28 31.81 5.23
N GLY A 468 17.13 33.13 5.34
CA GLY A 468 16.14 33.78 6.20
C GLY A 468 16.69 34.24 7.56
N PRO A 469 15.95 35.10 8.30
CA PRO A 469 16.43 35.65 9.57
C PRO A 469 16.62 34.58 10.66
N MET A 470 17.75 34.62 11.37
CA MET A 470 18.12 33.58 12.34
C MET A 470 18.82 34.17 13.57
N THR A 471 18.50 33.62 14.74
CA THR A 471 19.26 33.85 15.98
C THR A 471 20.12 32.63 16.27
N LEU A 472 21.43 32.80 16.25
CA LEU A 472 22.40 31.77 16.64
C LEU A 472 22.53 31.82 18.17
N SER A 473 21.70 31.07 18.88
CA SER A 473 21.66 31.10 20.34
C SER A 473 22.97 30.59 20.95
N SER A 474 23.43 29.43 20.50
CA SER A 474 24.72 28.83 20.89
C SER A 474 25.25 27.97 19.75
N LEU A 475 26.48 28.21 19.29
CA LEU A 475 27.20 27.33 18.39
C LEU A 475 28.50 26.89 19.05
N ASP A 476 28.57 25.64 19.45
CA ASP A 476 29.72 25.08 20.16
C ASP A 476 30.36 23.97 19.33
N ALA A 477 31.65 24.12 19.02
CA ALA A 477 32.41 23.10 18.30
C ALA A 477 33.74 22.79 19.00
N GLY A 478 34.16 21.52 18.95
CA GLY A 478 35.48 21.11 19.46
C GLY A 478 36.66 21.70 18.67
N THR A 479 36.46 22.09 17.41
CA THR A 479 37.52 22.57 16.51
C THR A 479 37.15 23.84 15.75
N SER A 480 36.36 23.77 14.68
CA SER A 480 36.06 24.91 13.81
C SER A 480 34.57 25.09 13.60
N ILE A 481 34.15 26.34 13.44
CA ILE A 481 32.79 26.73 13.08
C ILE A 481 32.86 27.53 11.78
N SER A 482 32.15 27.06 10.77
CA SER A 482 31.88 27.78 9.53
C SER A 482 30.37 27.92 9.39
N TYR A 483 29.89 29.15 9.47
CA TYR A 483 28.50 29.49 9.21
C TYR A 483 28.45 30.38 7.96
N THR A 484 27.40 30.25 7.15
CA THR A 484 27.20 31.12 5.99
C THR A 484 25.73 31.46 5.83
N GLN A 485 25.42 32.76 5.88
CA GLN A 485 24.08 33.27 5.63
C GLN A 485 23.93 33.68 4.16
N SER A 486 22.94 33.13 3.47
CA SER A 486 22.63 33.49 2.07
C SER A 486 21.68 34.70 1.95
N SER A 487 20.76 34.88 2.91
CA SER A 487 19.79 35.99 2.92
C SER A 487 19.18 36.23 4.30
N GLY A 488 18.81 37.45 4.65
CA GLY A 488 18.21 37.78 5.97
C GLY A 488 19.24 38.12 7.05
N ALA A 489 18.78 38.75 8.14
CA ALA A 489 19.65 39.19 9.22
C ALA A 489 19.94 38.06 10.23
N ILE A 490 21.17 38.01 10.73
CA ILE A 490 21.55 37.13 11.83
C ILE A 490 21.75 37.90 13.13
N THR A 491 21.28 37.33 14.23
CA THR A 491 21.67 37.73 15.57
C THR A 491 22.59 36.65 16.13
N VAL A 492 23.82 37.02 16.45
CA VAL A 492 24.81 36.08 16.98
C VAL A 492 24.84 36.17 18.51
N GLY A 493 24.50 35.05 19.16
CA GLY A 493 24.61 34.85 20.60
C GLY A 493 25.99 34.30 20.97
N HIS A 494 26.01 33.10 21.54
CA HIS A 494 27.27 32.41 21.89
C HIS A 494 27.83 31.63 20.69
N VAL A 495 29.12 31.78 20.43
CA VAL A 495 29.86 31.00 19.42
C VAL A 495 31.23 30.67 19.98
N ASP A 496 31.53 29.39 20.19
CA ASP A 496 32.80 28.94 20.75
C ASP A 496 33.39 27.73 20.00
N ALA A 497 34.68 27.86 19.71
CA ALA A 497 35.53 26.85 19.09
C ALA A 497 36.65 26.48 20.09
N THR A 498 36.32 25.57 21.01
CA THR A 498 37.00 25.37 22.30
C THR A 498 38.48 24.97 22.24
N ALA A 499 39.00 24.45 21.11
CA ALA A 499 40.40 24.04 20.96
C ALA A 499 41.28 25.00 20.12
N GLY A 500 40.93 26.30 20.07
CA GLY A 500 41.69 27.30 19.33
C GLY A 500 41.56 27.18 17.80
N GLY A 501 40.48 26.55 17.32
CA GLY A 501 40.21 26.49 15.89
C GLY A 501 39.46 27.72 15.38
N THR A 502 39.15 27.70 14.08
CA THR A 502 38.69 28.89 13.37
C THR A 502 37.18 29.05 13.47
N VAL A 503 36.75 30.27 13.81
CA VAL A 503 35.35 30.69 13.71
C VAL A 503 35.22 31.63 12.50
N SER A 504 34.33 31.27 11.57
CA SER A 504 33.91 32.11 10.45
C SER A 504 32.38 32.16 10.45
N ILE A 505 31.81 33.36 10.58
CA ILE A 505 30.36 33.61 10.57
C ILE A 505 29.98 34.51 9.39
#